data_AF-A0A091UDS7-F1
#
_entry.id   AF-A0A091UDS7-F1
#
_cell.length_a   1.000
_cell.length_b   1.000
_cell.length_c   1.000
_cell.angle_alpha   90.00
_cell.angle_beta   90.00
_cell.angle_gamma   90.00
#
_symmetry.space_group_name_H-M   'P 1'
#
loop_
_entity.id
_entity.type
_entity.pdbx_description
1 polymer ?
#
loop_
_entity_poly.entity_id
_entity_poly.type
_entity_poly.pdbx_seq_one_letter_code
_entity_poly.pdbx_strand_id
1 'polypeptide(L)'
;VALMLFKWILKGLILSFLLKTTLSLNPDDPNVCSHWESYAVTVQESYAHPFDQIYYTRCTDILNWFKCTRHRISYKTAYRRGLRTMYRRRSQCCPGYYESGDYCI
;
A
#
# COMPACT_ATOMS: atom_id res chain seq x y z
N VAL A 1 2.99 -47.20 -7.43
CA VAL A 1 1.73 -47.06 -6.66
C VAL A 1 1.98 -46.48 -5.26
N ALA A 2 2.80 -47.09 -4.41
CA ALA A 2 3.08 -46.62 -3.04
C ALA A 2 3.61 -45.17 -2.95
N LEU A 3 4.56 -44.78 -3.81
CA LEU A 3 5.10 -43.42 -3.85
C LEU A 3 4.05 -42.37 -4.25
N MET A 4 3.09 -42.75 -5.10
CA MET A 4 1.99 -41.88 -5.52
C MET A 4 1.01 -41.68 -4.37
N LEU A 5 0.66 -42.74 -3.64
CA LEU A 5 -0.18 -42.67 -2.45
C LEU A 5 0.47 -41.82 -1.34
N PHE A 6 1.77 -41.98 -1.12
CA PHE A 6 2.52 -41.18 -0.13
C PHE A 6 2.50 -39.68 -0.47
N LYS A 7 2.68 -39.33 -1.76
CA LYS A 7 2.56 -37.94 -2.23
C LYS A 7 1.14 -37.36 -2.05
N TRP A 8 0.10 -38.16 -2.23
CA TRP A 8 -1.29 -37.74 -2.04
C TRP A 8 -1.63 -37.51 -0.57
N ILE A 9 -1.20 -38.41 0.32
CA ILE A 9 -1.37 -38.26 1.76
C ILE A 9 -0.65 -37.01 2.24
N LEU A 10 0.61 -36.80 1.82
CA LEU A 10 1.38 -35.63 2.19
C LEU A 10 0.71 -34.33 1.73
N LYS A 11 0.18 -34.29 0.49
CA LYS A 11 -0.59 -33.13 0.00
C LYS A 11 -1.87 -32.88 0.80
N GLY A 12 -2.61 -33.94 1.17
CA GLY A 12 -3.81 -33.81 1.99
C GLY A 12 -3.52 -33.28 3.38
N LEU A 13 -2.40 -33.70 3.98
CA LEU A 13 -1.95 -33.26 5.30
C LEU A 13 -1.46 -31.81 5.28
N ILE A 14 -0.76 -31.39 4.22
CA ILE A 14 -0.37 -29.99 4.00
C ILE A 14 -1.61 -29.11 3.83
N LEU A 15 -2.59 -29.56 3.04
CA LEU A 15 -3.82 -28.82 2.80
C LEU A 15 -4.62 -28.61 4.09
N SER A 16 -4.80 -29.65 4.91
CA SER A 16 -5.53 -29.55 6.17
C SER A 16 -4.86 -28.63 7.19
N PHE A 17 -3.53 -28.59 7.22
CA PHE A 17 -2.77 -27.66 8.04
C PHE A 17 -2.95 -26.21 7.58
N LEU A 18 -2.92 -25.96 6.26
CA LEU A 18 -3.12 -24.62 5.69
C LEU A 18 -4.55 -24.08 5.93
N LEU A 19 -5.57 -24.94 5.92
CA LEU A 19 -6.94 -24.54 6.25
C LEU A 19 -7.08 -24.07 7.71
N LYS A 20 -6.40 -24.74 8.65
CA LYS A 20 -6.41 -24.36 10.07
C LYS A 20 -5.75 -23.01 10.34
N THR A 21 -4.81 -22.57 9.51
CA THR A 21 -4.16 -21.25 9.68
C THR A 21 -5.01 -20.06 9.22
N THR A 22 -6.18 -20.30 8.63
CA THR A 22 -7.09 -19.22 8.16
C THR A 22 -8.24 -18.90 9.11
N LEU A 23 -8.13 -19.33 10.36
CA LEU A 23 -9.12 -19.06 11.39
C LEU A 23 -9.23 -17.55 11.66
N SER A 24 -10.43 -17.01 11.47
CA SER A 24 -10.80 -15.63 11.80
C SER A 24 -11.71 -15.69 13.01
N LEU A 25 -11.61 -14.70 13.92
CA LEU A 25 -12.48 -14.62 15.09
C LEU A 25 -13.95 -14.71 14.68
N ASN A 26 -14.72 -15.48 15.45
CA ASN A 26 -16.14 -15.64 15.23
C ASN A 26 -16.88 -14.31 15.45
N PRO A 27 -17.57 -13.75 14.44
CA PRO A 27 -18.27 -12.47 14.59
C PRO A 27 -19.46 -12.50 15.56
N ASP A 28 -19.96 -13.69 15.91
CA ASP A 28 -21.11 -13.87 16.79
C ASP A 28 -20.71 -13.93 18.29
N ASP A 29 -19.42 -13.93 18.62
CA ASP A 29 -18.92 -13.94 20.00
C ASP A 29 -19.08 -12.55 20.67
N PRO A 30 -19.77 -12.45 21.82
CA PRO A 30 -19.98 -11.18 22.53
C PRO A 30 -18.68 -10.50 23.00
N ASN A 31 -17.58 -11.25 23.11
CA ASN A 31 -16.28 -10.75 23.55
C ASN A 31 -15.41 -10.26 22.38
N VAL A 32 -15.98 -10.12 21.17
CA VAL A 32 -15.31 -9.58 19.98
C VAL A 32 -15.67 -8.11 19.77
N CYS A 33 -14.64 -7.27 19.76
CA CYS A 33 -14.73 -5.83 19.57
C CYS A 33 -14.14 -5.40 18.22
N SER A 34 -14.60 -4.28 17.68
CA SER A 34 -13.98 -3.67 16.49
C SER A 34 -12.89 -2.68 16.91
N HIS A 35 -11.66 -2.91 16.47
CA HIS A 35 -10.51 -2.05 16.70
C HIS A 35 -10.06 -1.37 15.40
N TRP A 36 -9.66 -0.11 15.50
CA TRP A 36 -9.06 0.63 14.38
C TRP A 36 -7.55 0.47 14.41
N GLU A 37 -7.00 -0.16 13.39
CA GLU A 37 -5.56 -0.30 13.22
C GLU A 37 -5.04 0.66 12.17
N SER A 38 -3.95 1.36 12.50
CA SER A 38 -3.16 2.10 11.52
C SER A 38 -2.18 1.17 10.81
N TYR A 39 -2.08 1.28 9.49
CA TYR A 39 -1.13 0.53 8.68
C TYR A 39 -0.47 1.43 7.63
N ALA A 40 0.78 1.12 7.30
CA ALA A 40 1.55 1.90 6.34
C ALA A 40 1.31 1.37 4.92
N VAL A 41 0.87 2.24 4.02
CA VAL A 41 0.58 1.93 2.61
C VAL A 41 1.43 2.80 1.71
N THR A 42 1.99 2.19 0.68
CA THR A 42 2.66 2.92 -0.40
C THR A 42 1.60 3.43 -1.39
N VAL A 43 1.38 4.74 -1.38
CA VAL A 43 0.43 5.40 -2.28
C VAL A 43 1.18 6.18 -3.35
N GLN A 44 0.59 6.26 -4.55
CA GLN A 44 1.11 7.11 -5.61
C GLN A 44 0.56 8.52 -5.41
N GLU A 45 1.44 9.46 -5.10
CA GLU A 45 1.09 10.87 -4.90
C GLU A 45 1.56 11.69 -6.11
N SER A 46 0.67 12.53 -6.64
CA SER A 46 1.02 13.55 -7.61
C SER A 46 1.73 14.71 -6.93
N TYR A 47 2.85 15.17 -7.48
CA TYR A 47 3.56 16.36 -7.03
C TYR A 47 3.89 17.28 -8.21
N ALA A 48 4.05 18.57 -7.92
CA ALA A 48 4.46 19.56 -8.90
C ALA A 48 5.99 19.47 -9.10
N HIS A 49 6.40 18.90 -10.23
CA HIS A 49 7.81 18.78 -10.59
C HIS A 49 8.27 20.01 -11.37
N PRO A 50 9.27 20.77 -10.87
CA PRO A 50 9.79 21.93 -11.58
C PRO A 50 10.62 21.50 -12.78
N PHE A 51 10.54 22.26 -13.87
CA PHE A 51 11.43 22.14 -15.01
C PHE A 51 11.74 23.52 -15.59
N ASP A 52 12.91 23.65 -16.21
CA ASP A 52 13.31 24.89 -16.86
C ASP A 52 12.72 24.96 -18.27
N GLN A 53 11.97 26.02 -18.53
CA GLN A 53 11.37 26.31 -19.81
C GLN A 53 12.09 27.49 -20.45
N ILE A 54 12.75 27.22 -21.59
CA ILE A 54 13.42 28.23 -22.39
C ILE A 54 12.42 28.84 -23.37
N TYR A 55 12.33 30.18 -23.40
CA TYR A 55 11.54 30.93 -24.37
C TYR A 55 12.31 32.15 -24.86
N TYR A 56 11.99 32.61 -26.07
CA TYR A 56 12.70 33.73 -26.69
C TYR A 56 11.88 35.01 -26.56
N THR A 57 12.57 36.10 -26.19
CA THR A 57 12.02 37.45 -26.11
C THR A 57 12.74 38.36 -27.09
N ARG A 58 12.10 39.46 -27.51
CA ARG A 58 12.77 40.47 -28.34
C ARG A 58 13.59 41.41 -27.46
N CYS A 59 14.82 41.69 -27.86
CA CYS A 59 15.76 42.56 -27.17
C CYS A 59 16.65 43.34 -28.15
N THR A 60 17.38 44.36 -27.68
CA THR A 60 18.20 45.26 -28.52
C THR A 60 19.56 44.68 -28.93
N ASP A 61 19.76 43.37 -28.78
CA ASP A 61 21.03 42.72 -29.08
C ASP A 61 21.14 42.33 -30.56
N ILE A 62 21.97 43.08 -31.30
CA ILE A 62 22.22 42.90 -32.74
C ILE A 62 23.00 41.61 -33.02
N LEU A 63 23.89 41.18 -32.12
CA LEU A 63 24.71 39.98 -32.31
C LEU A 63 23.86 38.70 -32.22
N ASN A 64 22.80 38.73 -31.42
CA ASN A 64 21.88 37.60 -31.22
C ASN A 64 20.57 37.72 -32.03
N TRP A 65 20.59 38.43 -33.17
CA TRP A 65 19.43 38.61 -34.06
C TRP A 65 18.18 39.14 -33.31
N PHE A 66 18.35 40.11 -32.40
CA PHE A 66 17.28 40.65 -31.56
C PHE A 66 16.50 39.60 -30.75
N LYS A 67 17.05 38.40 -30.53
CA LYS A 67 16.45 37.32 -29.73
C LYS A 67 17.25 37.11 -28.46
N CYS A 68 16.60 37.25 -27.32
CA CYS A 68 17.17 36.92 -26.02
C CYS A 68 16.52 35.65 -25.47
N THR A 69 17.33 34.67 -25.09
CA THR A 69 16.91 33.50 -24.31
C THR A 69 16.47 33.93 -22.92
N ARG A 70 15.30 33.47 -22.51
CA ARG A 70 14.79 33.63 -21.15
C ARG A 70 14.46 32.26 -20.59
N HIS A 71 14.73 32.12 -19.31
CA HIS A 71 14.49 30.90 -18.54
C HIS A 71 13.32 31.17 -17.59
N ARG A 72 12.39 30.23 -17.50
CA ARG A 72 11.29 30.27 -16.55
C ARG A 72 11.10 28.88 -15.95
N ILE A 73 11.00 28.83 -14.63
CA ILE A 73 10.60 27.60 -13.93
C ILE A 73 9.11 27.40 -14.17
N SER A 74 8.79 26.31 -14.85
CA SER A 74 7.42 25.84 -15.06
C SER A 74 7.22 24.53 -14.31
N TYR A 75 5.97 24.19 -14.00
CA TYR A 75 5.64 22.99 -13.21
C TYR A 75 4.84 22.01 -14.06
N LYS A 76 5.21 20.73 -13.97
CA LYS A 76 4.46 19.62 -14.54
C LYS A 76 4.06 18.64 -13.45
N THR A 77 2.92 17.98 -13.62
CA THR A 77 2.51 16.91 -12.71
C THR A 77 3.41 15.70 -12.90
N ALA A 78 4.04 15.26 -11.81
CA ALA A 78 4.79 14.01 -11.77
C ALA A 78 4.29 13.14 -10.61
N TYR A 79 4.63 11.86 -10.62
CA TYR A 79 4.17 10.91 -9.62
C TYR A 79 5.33 10.36 -8.81
N ARG A 80 5.14 10.23 -7.49
CA ARG A 80 6.10 9.58 -6.59
C ARG A 80 5.38 8.60 -5.68
N ARG A 81 6.09 7.58 -5.21
CA ARG A 81 5.57 6.66 -4.19
C ARG A 81 5.87 7.26 -2.82
N GLY A 82 4.82 7.61 -2.09
CA GLY A 82 4.89 8.08 -0.71
C GLY A 82 4.36 7.02 0.25
N LEU A 83 4.90 6.96 1.47
CA LEU A 83 4.32 6.16 2.54
C LEU A 83 3.22 6.99 3.21
N ARG A 84 2.00 6.46 3.27
CA ARG A 84 0.90 7.05 4.05
C ARG A 84 0.38 6.07 5.09
N THR A 85 0.04 6.61 6.24
CA THR A 85 -0.73 5.90 7.25
C THR A 85 -2.20 5.85 6.82
N MET A 86 -2.73 4.65 6.71
CA MET A 86 -4.15 4.38 6.45
C MET A 86 -4.75 3.67 7.67
N TYR A 87 -6.08 3.71 7.79
CA TYR A 87 -6.79 3.09 8.91
C TYR A 87 -7.75 2.03 8.39
N ARG A 88 -7.77 0.87 9.04
CA ARG A 88 -8.73 -0.20 8.76
C ARG A 88 -9.37 -0.67 10.05
N ARG A 89 -10.61 -1.09 9.97
CA ARG A 89 -11.33 -1.74 11.07
C ARG A 89 -11.02 -3.23 11.06
N ARG A 90 -10.54 -3.78 12.18
CA ARG A 90 -10.35 -5.22 12.40
C ARG A 90 -11.15 -5.68 13.61
N SER A 91 -11.59 -6.94 13.59
CA SER A 91 -12.13 -7.62 14.76
C SER A 91 -10.99 -8.11 15.64
N GLN A 92 -11.08 -7.86 16.95
CA GLN A 92 -10.12 -8.28 17.96
C GLN A 92 -10.88 -8.56 19.27
N CYS A 93 -10.37 -9.45 20.11
CA CYS A 93 -10.93 -9.64 21.46
C CYS A 93 -10.95 -8.31 22.23
N CYS A 94 -12.04 -8.09 22.96
CA CYS A 94 -12.23 -6.89 23.77
C CYS A 94 -11.15 -6.80 24.87
N PRO A 95 -10.85 -5.58 25.38
CA PRO A 95 -9.88 -5.43 26.47
C PRO A 95 -10.26 -6.28 27.69
N GLY A 96 -9.33 -7.11 28.15
CA GLY A 96 -9.56 -8.05 29.26
C GLY A 96 -9.80 -9.50 28.82
N TYR A 97 -10.05 -9.74 27.53
CA TYR A 97 -10.18 -11.08 26.94
C TYR A 97 -8.97 -11.39 26.06
N TYR A 98 -8.61 -12.67 25.96
CA TYR A 98 -7.53 -13.14 25.09
C TYR A 98 -8.06 -14.12 24.03
N GLU A 99 -7.34 -14.21 22.92
CA GLU A 99 -7.71 -15.07 21.80
C GLU A 99 -7.32 -16.52 22.09
N SER A 100 -8.30 -17.42 22.04
CA SER A 100 -8.12 -18.88 22.16
C SER A 100 -8.72 -19.57 20.94
N GLY A 101 -7.94 -19.66 19.87
CA GLY A 101 -8.44 -20.11 18.57
C GLY A 101 -9.41 -19.08 17.99
N ASP A 102 -10.67 -19.47 17.79
CA ASP A 102 -11.68 -18.63 17.13
C ASP A 102 -12.54 -17.81 18.12
N TYR A 103 -12.28 -17.98 19.42
CA TYR A 103 -13.08 -17.45 20.52
C TYR A 103 -12.25 -16.53 21.42
N CYS A 104 -12.95 -15.63 22.11
CA CYS A 104 -12.36 -14.72 23.09
C CYS A 104 -12.78 -15.13 24.51
N ILE A 105 -11.79 -15.48 25.35
CA ILE A 105 -11.98 -15.97 26.73
C ILE A 105 -11.40 -14.97 27.73
#